data_AF-A1C5R0-F1
#
_entry.id   AF-A1C5R0-F1
#
_cell.length_a   1.000
_cell.length_b   1.000
_cell.length_c   1.000
_cell.angle_alpha   90.00
_cell.angle_beta   90.00
_cell.angle_gamma   90.00
#
_symmetry.space_group_name_H-M   'P 1'
#
loop_
_entity.id
_entity.type
_entity.pdbx_description
1 polymer ?
#
loop_
_entity_poly.entity_id
_entity_poly.type
_entity_poly.pdbx_seq_one_letter_code
_entity_poly.pdbx_strand_id
1 'polypeptide(L)'
;MQTKSNQYVSLNNMPQKVPLQDIISAEGQGHITTYYIYREENDRILITTAAQPKTQKRRQKKQKEDPSSLEDPAGYYVHRPYLSFHHPPRTLHHTASRDGDSICLIHSYSCWRRWRLQFGPAIATAIDPRGVVKWQHRTHVDNKVHGDCDLKGYKVRCWRLWGESGKQYHRDVNAKRNQGHDSEDDQACHEQLQATDTFQMAWSTPFSKQTRKYKFSYSGIEFAWKGTKNLPGDSKWPRRLMPWHHLKLVAQLPCKMAKHELNEVVIAQFTCSAEADEYGSLIVLDSQLCMVLGLDTVPQSMIEERAKGTAFAKIHDVIVATAICMIVGEWQKRKTIVSLVITLLFVGATTDW
;
A
#
# COMPACT_ATOMS: atom_id res chain seq x y z
N MET A 1 34.53 -50.22 -34.22
CA MET A 1 34.13 -48.82 -34.49
C MET A 1 32.74 -48.62 -33.89
N GLN A 2 32.66 -48.02 -32.70
CA GLN A 2 31.41 -47.79 -31.97
C GLN A 2 30.83 -46.41 -32.33
N THR A 3 29.61 -46.40 -32.85
CA THR A 3 28.81 -45.20 -33.11
C THR A 3 28.17 -44.73 -31.80
N LYS A 4 28.57 -43.53 -31.33
CA LYS A 4 27.92 -42.83 -30.22
C LYS A 4 26.66 -42.13 -30.74
N SER A 5 25.49 -42.52 -30.24
CA SER A 5 24.24 -41.78 -30.43
C SER A 5 24.17 -40.64 -29.41
N ASN A 6 24.10 -39.41 -29.90
CA ASN A 6 23.79 -38.23 -29.11
C ASN A 6 22.28 -38.20 -28.83
N GLN A 7 21.86 -38.51 -27.60
CA GLN A 7 20.53 -38.17 -27.13
C GLN A 7 20.50 -36.70 -26.71
N TYR A 8 19.83 -35.88 -27.51
CA TYR A 8 19.38 -34.56 -27.10
C TYR A 8 18.29 -34.70 -26.03
N VAL A 9 18.61 -34.33 -24.80
CA VAL A 9 17.62 -34.14 -23.73
C VAL A 9 16.82 -32.89 -24.06
N SER A 10 15.52 -33.08 -24.32
CA SER A 10 14.57 -32.01 -24.59
C SER A 10 14.35 -31.14 -23.34
N LEU A 11 14.90 -29.92 -23.35
CA LEU A 11 14.65 -28.86 -22.38
C LEU A 11 13.24 -28.26 -22.62
N ASN A 12 12.19 -28.99 -22.26
CA ASN A 12 10.81 -28.51 -22.37
C ASN A 12 9.93 -28.83 -21.14
N ASN A 13 10.54 -28.98 -19.96
CA ASN A 13 9.81 -28.96 -18.69
C ASN A 13 9.99 -27.60 -18.02
N MET A 14 9.28 -26.58 -18.54
CA MET A 14 8.95 -25.44 -17.68
C MET A 14 7.94 -25.93 -16.63
N PRO A 15 8.13 -25.64 -15.33
CA PRO A 15 7.16 -26.01 -14.31
C PRO A 15 5.80 -25.42 -14.68
N GLN A 16 4.80 -26.30 -14.82
CA GLN A 16 3.42 -25.90 -15.08
C GLN A 16 2.98 -24.94 -13.98
N LYS A 17 2.55 -23.75 -14.40
CA LYS A 17 1.97 -22.72 -13.53
C LYS A 17 0.66 -23.26 -12.96
N VAL A 18 0.71 -23.77 -11.74
CA VAL A 18 -0.47 -24.22 -11.00
C VAL A 18 -1.43 -23.01 -10.82
N PRO A 19 -2.68 -23.09 -11.31
CA PRO A 19 -3.73 -22.12 -11.02
C PRO A 19 -3.91 -21.91 -9.52
N LEU A 20 -4.22 -20.68 -9.07
CA LEU A 20 -4.44 -20.38 -7.65
C LEU A 20 -5.56 -21.24 -7.04
N GLN A 21 -6.57 -21.61 -7.83
CA GLN A 21 -7.64 -22.52 -7.41
C GLN A 21 -7.09 -23.90 -7.06
N ASP A 22 -6.09 -24.40 -7.81
CA ASP A 22 -5.47 -25.68 -7.50
C ASP A 22 -4.55 -25.59 -6.28
N ILE A 23 -3.97 -24.41 -5.97
CA ILE A 23 -3.24 -24.18 -4.70
C ILE A 23 -4.23 -24.15 -3.52
N ILE A 24 -5.33 -23.41 -3.65
CA ILE A 24 -6.39 -23.29 -2.63
C ILE A 24 -7.14 -24.62 -2.44
N SER A 25 -7.26 -25.44 -3.47
CA SER A 25 -7.96 -26.74 -3.44
C SER A 25 -7.04 -27.92 -3.10
N ALA A 26 -5.73 -27.87 -3.37
CA ALA A 26 -4.80 -28.95 -3.03
C ALA A 26 -4.21 -28.85 -1.61
N GLU A 27 -4.16 -27.65 -1.02
CA GLU A 27 -3.75 -27.44 0.37
C GLU A 27 -4.98 -27.11 1.22
N GLY A 28 -5.50 -28.11 1.94
CA GLY A 28 -6.74 -28.01 2.70
C GLY A 28 -6.86 -26.75 3.57
N GLN A 29 -8.02 -26.08 3.51
CA GLN A 29 -8.49 -25.01 4.42
C GLN A 29 -7.38 -24.06 4.92
N GLY A 30 -6.53 -23.56 4.01
CA GLY A 30 -5.60 -22.49 4.37
C GLY A 30 -6.37 -21.27 4.87
N HIS A 31 -5.96 -20.72 6.01
CA HIS A 31 -6.48 -19.44 6.49
C HIS A 31 -6.12 -18.34 5.48
N ILE A 32 -7.12 -17.58 5.06
CA ILE A 32 -7.00 -16.53 4.05
C ILE A 32 -7.68 -15.27 4.59
N THR A 33 -6.96 -14.16 4.54
CA THR A 33 -7.53 -12.83 4.81
C THR A 33 -7.78 -12.09 3.50
N THR A 34 -9.01 -11.60 3.30
CA THR A 34 -9.38 -10.82 2.11
C THR A 34 -9.65 -9.38 2.49
N TYR A 35 -9.08 -8.44 1.73
CA TYR A 35 -9.33 -7.01 1.82
C TYR A 35 -9.97 -6.49 0.54
N TYR A 36 -11.07 -5.79 0.68
CA TYR A 36 -11.72 -5.02 -0.38
C TYR A 36 -11.24 -3.58 -0.31
N ILE A 37 -10.77 -3.05 -1.43
CA ILE A 37 -10.10 -1.75 -1.51
C ILE A 37 -10.95 -0.81 -2.34
N TYR A 38 -11.54 0.19 -1.69
CA TYR A 38 -12.46 1.15 -2.29
C TYR A 38 -11.82 2.52 -2.45
N ARG A 39 -12.24 3.23 -3.51
CA ARG A 39 -11.92 4.64 -3.69
C ARG A 39 -12.92 5.49 -2.92
N GLU A 40 -12.41 6.52 -2.27
CA GLU A 40 -13.18 7.59 -1.69
C GLU A 40 -12.75 8.94 -2.27
N GLU A 41 -13.54 9.97 -2.00
CA GLU A 41 -13.24 11.35 -2.40
C GLU A 41 -11.88 11.82 -1.86
N ASN A 42 -11.30 12.82 -2.52
CA ASN A 42 -10.04 13.45 -2.08
C ASN A 42 -8.86 12.46 -1.94
N ASP A 43 -8.76 11.50 -2.87
CA ASP A 43 -7.70 10.47 -2.91
C ASP A 43 -7.61 9.61 -1.62
N ARG A 44 -8.73 9.46 -0.90
CA ARG A 44 -8.86 8.57 0.26
C ARG A 44 -9.10 7.13 -0.20
N ILE A 45 -8.66 6.17 0.60
CA ILE A 45 -8.82 4.74 0.31
C ILE A 45 -9.37 4.05 1.55
N LEU A 46 -10.50 3.38 1.38
CA LEU A 46 -11.13 2.56 2.40
C LEU A 46 -10.76 1.10 2.14
N ILE A 47 -10.27 0.39 3.15
CA ILE A 47 -9.85 -1.00 3.04
C ILE A 47 -10.59 -1.80 4.11
N THR A 48 -11.45 -2.73 3.70
CA THR A 48 -12.28 -3.51 4.62
C THR A 48 -12.12 -5.01 4.36
N THR A 49 -12.25 -5.82 5.40
CA THR A 49 -12.37 -7.28 5.36
C THR A 49 -13.77 -7.73 4.97
N ALA A 50 -14.79 -6.91 5.24
CA ALA A 50 -16.16 -7.12 4.78
C ALA A 50 -16.42 -6.43 3.44
N ALA A 51 -17.12 -7.13 2.54
CA ALA A 51 -17.54 -6.55 1.27
C ALA A 51 -18.58 -5.44 1.50
N GLN A 52 -18.35 -4.28 0.89
CA GLN A 52 -19.24 -3.12 0.92
C GLN A 52 -19.91 -2.89 -0.43
N PRO A 53 -21.04 -2.12 -0.47
CA PRO A 53 -21.65 -1.72 -1.73
C PRO A 53 -20.63 -1.10 -2.70
N LYS A 54 -20.71 -1.46 -3.97
CA LYS A 54 -19.72 -1.04 -4.98
C LYS A 54 -19.69 0.46 -5.24
N THR A 55 -20.84 1.14 -5.15
CA THR A 55 -20.93 2.59 -5.41
C THR A 55 -20.81 3.39 -4.13
N GLN A 56 -20.08 4.51 -4.19
CA GLN A 56 -19.87 5.37 -3.04
C GLN A 56 -21.18 5.89 -2.45
N LYS A 57 -22.14 6.31 -3.29
CA LYS A 57 -23.45 6.78 -2.84
C LYS A 57 -24.21 5.73 -2.02
N ARG A 58 -24.16 4.45 -2.43
CA ARG A 58 -24.80 3.35 -1.70
C ARG A 58 -24.06 3.05 -0.39
N ARG A 59 -22.73 3.13 -0.39
CA ARG A 59 -21.94 3.04 0.86
C ARG A 59 -22.35 4.14 1.82
N GLN A 60 -22.31 5.41 1.40
CA GLN A 60 -22.73 6.54 2.24
C GLN A 60 -24.16 6.40 2.75
N LYS A 61 -25.09 5.90 1.92
CA LYS A 61 -26.47 5.62 2.37
C LYS A 61 -26.49 4.55 3.47
N LYS A 62 -25.83 3.42 3.24
CA LYS A 62 -25.71 2.33 4.23
C LYS A 62 -25.04 2.82 5.52
N GLN A 63 -24.01 3.65 5.43
CA GLN A 63 -23.31 4.25 6.57
C GLN A 63 -24.19 5.20 7.38
N LYS A 64 -25.09 5.94 6.73
CA LYS A 64 -26.05 6.80 7.41
C LYS A 64 -27.15 6.00 8.11
N GLU A 65 -27.57 4.89 7.51
CA GLU A 65 -28.60 4.00 8.06
C GLU A 65 -28.04 3.14 9.20
N ASP A 66 -26.81 2.67 9.05
CA ASP A 66 -26.09 1.82 10.00
C ASP A 66 -24.62 2.26 10.11
N PRO A 67 -24.30 3.18 11.04
CA PRO A 67 -22.93 3.64 11.28
C PRO A 67 -21.98 2.51 11.69
N SER A 68 -22.48 1.46 12.35
CA SER A 68 -21.66 0.31 12.78
C SER A 68 -21.12 -0.49 11.60
N SER A 69 -21.76 -0.40 10.43
CA SER A 69 -21.29 -1.05 9.20
C SER A 69 -19.94 -0.51 8.67
N LEU A 70 -19.44 0.60 9.23
CA LEU A 70 -18.09 1.14 9.00
C LEU A 70 -17.04 0.59 9.95
N GLU A 71 -17.47 0.05 11.09
CA GLU A 71 -16.56 -0.45 12.10
C GLU A 71 -16.00 -1.79 11.64
N ASP A 72 -14.94 -1.68 10.85
CA ASP A 72 -14.07 -2.79 10.56
C ASP A 72 -12.76 -2.58 11.32
N PRO A 73 -12.67 -3.09 12.56
CA PRO A 73 -11.46 -2.97 13.37
C PRO A 73 -10.26 -3.69 12.74
N ALA A 74 -10.51 -4.70 11.88
CA ALA A 74 -9.47 -5.38 11.11
C ALA A 74 -9.11 -4.65 9.80
N GLY A 75 -9.93 -3.69 9.38
CA GLY A 75 -9.73 -2.85 8.21
C GLY A 75 -8.61 -1.82 8.36
N TYR A 76 -8.43 -1.03 7.30
CA TYR A 76 -7.47 0.05 7.21
C TYR A 76 -8.07 1.25 6.48
N TYR A 77 -7.46 2.40 6.73
CA TYR A 77 -7.79 3.64 6.04
C TYR A 77 -6.53 4.32 5.53
N VAL A 78 -6.56 4.82 4.30
CA VAL A 78 -5.45 5.60 3.73
C VAL A 78 -5.92 7.00 3.43
N HIS A 79 -5.22 7.97 3.99
CA HIS A 79 -5.46 9.39 3.75
C HIS A 79 -4.30 10.02 3.00
N ARG A 80 -4.62 10.74 1.91
CA ARG A 80 -3.67 11.59 1.20
C ARG A 80 -3.90 13.05 1.62
N PRO A 81 -3.12 13.59 2.57
CA PRO A 81 -3.22 14.99 2.92
C PRO A 81 -2.92 15.88 1.71
N TYR A 82 -3.68 16.96 1.55
CA TYR A 82 -3.40 18.02 0.59
C TYR A 82 -2.95 19.29 1.33
N LEU A 83 -1.74 19.73 1.05
CA LEU A 83 -1.15 20.95 1.57
C LEU A 83 -0.47 21.68 0.43
N SER A 84 -0.90 22.90 0.11
CA SER A 84 -0.39 23.62 -1.06
C SER A 84 1.11 23.86 -0.97
N PHE A 85 1.79 23.71 -2.12
CA PHE A 85 3.26 23.78 -2.27
C PHE A 85 4.05 22.70 -1.53
N HIS A 86 3.36 21.70 -0.99
CA HIS A 86 3.97 20.56 -0.33
C HIS A 86 3.43 19.25 -0.91
N HIS A 87 4.21 18.18 -0.77
CA HIS A 87 3.78 16.83 -1.13
C HIS A 87 3.95 15.91 0.09
N PRO A 88 3.09 16.08 1.12
CA PRO A 88 3.16 15.27 2.32
C PRO A 88 2.97 13.76 2.01
N PRO A 89 3.52 12.87 2.85
CA PRO A 89 3.28 11.44 2.71
C PRO A 89 1.80 11.11 2.92
N ARG A 90 1.35 9.97 2.39
CA ARG A 90 0.04 9.42 2.78
C ARG A 90 0.18 8.81 4.17
N THR A 91 -0.90 8.83 4.93
CA THR A 91 -1.00 8.13 6.22
C THR A 91 -1.84 6.87 6.04
N LEU A 92 -1.33 5.75 6.54
CA LEU A 92 -2.08 4.51 6.72
C LEU A 92 -2.52 4.44 8.18
N HIS A 93 -3.78 4.13 8.41
CA HIS A 93 -4.39 4.04 9.73
C HIS A 93 -4.87 2.61 9.98
N HIS A 94 -4.82 2.17 11.24
CA HIS A 94 -5.61 1.02 11.68
C HIS A 94 -7.09 1.40 11.68
N THR A 95 -7.96 0.41 11.45
CA THR A 95 -9.41 0.55 11.27
C THR A 95 -9.80 1.16 9.92
N ALA A 96 -11.02 0.86 9.48
CA ALA A 96 -11.64 1.44 8.30
C ALA A 96 -12.16 2.88 8.50
N SER A 97 -11.51 3.66 9.38
CA SER A 97 -11.88 5.03 9.73
C SER A 97 -10.68 5.98 9.71
N ARG A 98 -10.96 7.26 9.47
CA ARG A 98 -9.98 8.34 9.55
C ARG A 98 -9.48 8.59 10.96
N ASP A 99 -10.32 8.31 11.96
CA ASP A 99 -10.03 8.58 13.36
C ASP A 99 -9.17 7.49 14.01
N GLY A 100 -8.86 6.42 13.26
CA GLY A 100 -7.96 5.38 13.72
C GLY A 100 -6.50 5.84 13.79
N ASP A 101 -5.70 5.13 14.59
CA ASP A 101 -4.30 5.46 14.81
C ASP A 101 -3.48 5.34 13.53
N SER A 102 -2.66 6.36 13.25
CA SER A 102 -1.73 6.35 12.12
C SER A 102 -0.54 5.43 12.40
N ILE A 103 -0.34 4.44 11.55
CA ILE A 103 0.70 3.41 11.74
C ILE A 103 1.86 3.54 10.77
N CYS A 104 1.62 4.18 9.61
CA CYS A 104 2.63 4.26 8.57
C CYS A 104 2.53 5.53 7.73
N LEU A 105 3.69 6.10 7.40
CA LEU A 105 3.84 7.17 6.42
C LEU A 105 4.37 6.62 5.11
N ILE A 106 3.61 6.85 4.04
CA ILE A 106 3.90 6.36 2.69
C ILE A 106 4.39 7.53 1.84
N HIS A 107 5.71 7.60 1.67
CA HIS A 107 6.36 8.59 0.81
C HIS A 107 6.50 8.04 -0.61
N SER A 108 6.16 8.85 -1.61
CA SER A 108 6.34 8.55 -3.02
C SER A 108 7.46 9.41 -3.60
N TYR A 109 8.46 8.81 -4.24
CA TYR A 109 9.56 9.51 -4.92
C TYR A 109 9.61 9.14 -6.40
N SER A 110 10.01 10.11 -7.22
CA SER A 110 10.13 9.93 -8.66
C SER A 110 8.87 9.29 -9.25
N CYS A 111 7.72 9.91 -8.95
CA CYS A 111 6.38 9.42 -9.22
C CYS A 111 6.10 8.08 -8.50
N TRP A 112 6.00 6.97 -9.24
CA TRP A 112 5.64 5.64 -8.74
C TRP A 112 6.82 4.67 -8.70
N ARG A 113 8.05 5.16 -8.91
CA ARG A 113 9.23 4.30 -9.07
C ARG A 113 9.84 3.89 -7.74
N ARG A 114 9.78 4.77 -6.74
CA ARG A 114 10.40 4.55 -5.42
C ARG A 114 9.42 4.96 -4.33
N TRP A 115 9.36 4.16 -3.29
CA TRP A 115 8.52 4.38 -2.13
C TRP A 115 9.36 4.19 -0.87
N ARG A 116 9.10 5.03 0.13
CA ARG A 116 9.62 4.84 1.49
C ARG A 116 8.44 4.75 2.43
N LEU A 117 8.41 3.67 3.20
CA LEU A 117 7.42 3.42 4.22
C LEU A 117 8.09 3.62 5.58
N GLN A 118 7.52 4.43 6.44
CA GLN A 118 7.98 4.65 7.80
C GLN A 118 6.91 4.09 8.74
N PHE A 119 7.27 3.18 9.64
CA PHE A 119 6.38 2.56 10.62
C PHE A 119 6.86 2.87 12.05
N GLY A 120 5.94 2.89 13.00
CA GLY A 120 6.28 2.99 14.42
C GLY A 120 5.12 3.56 15.26
N PRO A 121 5.05 3.23 16.56
CA PRO A 121 3.98 3.70 17.44
C PRO A 121 3.98 5.22 17.61
N ALA A 122 5.15 5.86 17.54
CA ALA A 122 5.28 7.32 17.61
C ALA A 122 4.61 8.06 16.43
N ILE A 123 4.28 7.37 15.34
CA ILE A 123 3.63 7.99 14.19
C ILE A 123 2.22 8.46 14.54
N ALA A 124 1.48 7.71 15.37
CA ALA A 124 0.11 8.06 15.76
C ALA A 124 0.07 9.43 16.47
N THR A 125 1.01 9.69 17.38
CA THR A 125 1.11 10.96 18.11
C THR A 125 1.72 12.08 17.26
N ALA A 126 2.59 11.73 16.30
CA ALA A 126 3.23 12.64 15.35
C ALA A 126 2.27 13.32 14.37
N ILE A 127 1.12 12.70 14.06
CA ILE A 127 0.20 13.20 13.03
C ILE A 127 -0.84 14.14 13.61
N ASP A 128 -1.08 15.26 12.93
CA ASP A 128 -2.13 16.22 13.25
C ASP A 128 -3.44 15.93 12.49
N PRO A 129 -4.54 16.64 12.79
CA PRO A 129 -5.82 16.43 12.09
C PRO A 129 -5.78 16.74 10.58
N ARG A 130 -4.76 17.41 10.04
CA ARG A 130 -4.57 17.57 8.58
C ARG A 130 -4.06 16.28 7.95
N GLY A 131 -3.58 15.32 8.74
CA GLY A 131 -2.94 14.08 8.28
C GLY A 131 -1.46 14.26 7.97
N VAL A 132 -0.81 15.28 8.51
CA VAL A 132 0.63 15.52 8.31
C VAL A 132 1.37 15.50 9.64
N VAL A 133 2.69 15.32 9.60
CA VAL A 133 3.53 15.35 10.80
C VAL A 133 3.51 16.77 11.39
N LYS A 134 3.17 16.86 12.68
CA LYS A 134 3.19 18.11 13.47
C LYS A 134 4.57 18.75 13.38
N TRP A 135 4.61 20.08 13.37
CA TRP A 135 5.89 20.79 13.35
C TRP A 135 6.76 20.47 14.57
N GLN A 136 6.14 20.33 15.75
CA GLN A 136 6.83 20.01 17.01
C GLN A 136 7.50 18.64 16.97
N HIS A 137 6.86 17.67 16.30
CA HIS A 137 7.24 16.26 16.27
C HIS A 137 8.19 15.90 15.11
N ARG A 138 8.77 16.91 14.46
CA ARG A 138 9.86 16.68 13.49
C ARG A 138 11.05 16.05 14.18
N THR A 139 11.88 15.33 13.43
CA THR A 139 13.08 14.71 14.04
C THR A 139 14.17 15.73 14.31
N HIS A 140 14.41 16.65 13.37
CA HIS A 140 15.49 17.63 13.48
C HIS A 140 14.92 19.03 13.62
N VAL A 141 15.56 19.84 14.46
CA VAL A 141 15.14 21.22 14.73
C VAL A 141 15.05 22.05 13.44
N ASP A 142 15.95 21.83 12.48
CA ASP A 142 15.99 22.52 11.18
C ASP A 142 15.05 21.90 10.12
N ASN A 143 14.30 20.86 10.50
CA ASN A 143 13.37 20.11 9.66
C ASN A 143 13.99 19.45 8.42
N LYS A 144 15.31 19.24 8.41
CA LYS A 144 15.96 18.41 7.39
C LYS A 144 15.75 16.93 7.69
N VAL A 145 15.88 16.12 6.65
CA VAL A 145 15.76 14.66 6.69
C VAL A 145 17.12 14.11 6.33
N HIS A 146 17.81 13.51 7.30
CA HIS A 146 19.15 12.94 7.13
C HIS A 146 19.11 11.42 7.07
N GLY A 147 18.25 10.80 7.87
CA GLY A 147 18.00 9.37 7.92
C GLY A 147 16.67 8.96 7.29
N ASP A 148 16.50 7.65 7.10
CA ASP A 148 15.25 7.09 6.61
C ASP A 148 14.13 7.11 7.67
N CYS A 149 14.49 7.05 8.95
CA CYS A 149 13.54 7.12 10.07
C CYS A 149 13.12 8.55 10.43
N ASP A 150 13.77 9.56 9.84
CA ASP A 150 13.51 10.95 10.16
C ASP A 150 12.13 11.40 9.67
N LEU A 151 11.39 12.05 10.56
CA LEU A 151 10.09 12.65 10.33
C LEU A 151 10.26 14.13 9.97
N LYS A 152 9.66 14.53 8.84
CA LYS A 152 9.59 15.92 8.40
C LYS A 152 8.28 16.55 8.86
N GLY A 153 8.36 17.55 9.73
CA GLY A 153 7.21 18.31 10.22
C GLY A 153 6.71 19.38 9.24
N TYR A 154 5.45 19.77 9.39
CA TYR A 154 4.78 20.76 8.54
C TYR A 154 4.14 21.87 9.38
N LYS A 155 4.61 23.11 9.21
CA LYS A 155 4.05 24.28 9.91
C LYS A 155 2.60 24.54 9.53
N VAL A 156 1.85 25.14 10.44
CA VAL A 156 0.53 25.73 10.13
C VAL A 156 0.75 27.18 9.72
N ARG A 157 0.39 27.54 8.48
CA ARG A 157 0.51 28.92 7.99
C ARG A 157 -0.63 29.79 8.53
N CYS A 158 -0.47 31.11 8.46
CA CYS A 158 -1.55 32.06 8.80
C CYS A 158 -2.65 32.11 7.73
N TRP A 159 -2.36 31.64 6.51
CA TRP A 159 -3.30 31.56 5.39
C TRP A 159 -3.40 30.11 4.87
N ARG A 160 -4.54 29.83 4.22
CA ARG A 160 -4.87 28.51 3.66
C ARG A 160 -5.52 28.67 2.30
N LEU A 161 -5.13 27.85 1.32
CA LEU A 161 -5.81 27.77 0.04
C LEU A 161 -7.01 26.84 0.09
N TRP A 162 -7.91 27.00 -0.89
CA TRP A 162 -9.09 26.17 -1.01
C TRP A 162 -8.69 24.70 -1.26
N GLY A 163 -9.44 23.77 -0.65
CA GLY A 163 -9.18 22.34 -0.73
C GLY A 163 -8.15 21.76 0.27
N GLU A 164 -7.32 22.55 0.96
CA GLU A 164 -6.31 22.03 1.91
C GLU A 164 -6.91 21.19 3.06
N SER A 165 -6.23 20.13 3.48
CA SER A 165 -6.68 19.27 4.58
C SER A 165 -6.71 20.00 5.94
N GLY A 166 -7.59 19.55 6.84
CA GLY A 166 -7.68 20.02 8.24
C GLY A 166 -8.05 21.51 8.41
N LYS A 167 -9.07 21.97 7.66
CA LYS A 167 -9.61 23.34 7.73
C LYS A 167 -9.94 23.80 9.16
N GLN A 168 -10.54 22.94 9.98
CA GLN A 168 -10.93 23.29 11.34
C GLN A 168 -9.69 23.50 12.22
N TYR A 169 -8.77 22.53 12.21
CA TYR A 169 -7.50 22.64 12.93
C TYR A 169 -6.71 23.91 12.56
N HIS A 170 -6.63 24.28 11.27
CA HIS A 170 -6.00 25.54 10.86
C HIS A 170 -6.68 26.78 11.49
N ARG A 171 -8.01 26.80 11.58
CA ARG A 171 -8.75 27.90 12.22
C ARG A 171 -8.47 27.94 13.72
N ASP A 172 -8.48 26.80 14.38
CA ASP A 172 -8.27 26.69 15.82
C ASP A 172 -6.85 27.15 16.20
N VAL A 173 -5.83 26.71 15.45
CA VAL A 173 -4.44 27.13 15.67
C VAL A 173 -4.26 28.63 15.46
N ASN A 174 -4.84 29.21 14.40
CA ASN A 174 -4.72 30.65 14.16
C ASN A 174 -5.55 31.48 15.14
N ALA A 175 -6.68 30.98 15.62
CA ALA A 175 -7.45 31.63 16.68
C ALA A 175 -6.64 31.70 17.99
N LYS A 176 -5.98 30.60 18.37
CA LYS A 176 -5.07 30.57 19.54
C LYS A 176 -3.90 31.55 19.40
N ARG A 177 -3.27 31.61 18.23
CA ARG A 177 -2.21 32.60 17.95
C ARG A 177 -2.69 34.04 18.10
N ASN A 178 -3.90 34.34 17.63
CA ASN A 178 -4.50 35.67 17.77
C ASN A 178 -4.83 36.02 19.23
N GLN A 179 -5.00 35.02 20.10
CA GLN A 179 -5.19 35.19 21.54
C GLN A 179 -3.86 35.30 22.31
N GLY A 180 -2.72 35.36 21.62
CA GLY A 180 -1.39 35.44 22.24
C GLY A 180 -0.97 34.18 22.98
N HIS A 181 -1.63 33.04 22.74
CA HIS A 181 -1.18 31.77 23.28
C HIS A 181 0.06 31.29 22.51
N ASP A 182 1.00 30.70 23.24
CA ASP A 182 2.20 30.07 22.69
C ASP A 182 1.83 29.21 21.49
N SER A 183 2.56 29.44 20.41
CA SER A 183 2.22 28.87 19.13
C SER A 183 2.76 27.44 19.08
N GLU A 184 2.04 26.54 18.41
CA GLU A 184 2.56 25.20 18.17
C GLU A 184 3.85 25.19 17.31
N ASP A 185 4.33 26.35 16.85
CA ASP A 185 5.61 26.49 16.16
C ASP A 185 6.78 26.88 17.09
N ASP A 186 6.52 27.06 18.38
CA ASP A 186 7.52 27.53 19.34
C ASP A 186 8.59 26.45 19.57
N GLN A 187 9.84 26.86 19.46
CA GLN A 187 10.99 25.96 19.48
C GLN A 187 11.17 25.27 20.84
N ALA A 188 10.64 25.87 21.91
CA ALA A 188 10.64 25.33 23.27
C ALA A 188 9.79 24.06 23.42
N CYS A 189 8.77 23.87 22.57
CA CYS A 189 7.86 22.72 22.61
C CYS A 189 8.28 21.59 21.65
N HIS A 190 9.55 21.53 21.26
CA HIS A 190 10.05 20.52 20.32
C HIS A 190 10.24 19.17 21.00
N GLU A 191 9.42 18.19 20.61
CA GLU A 191 9.57 16.80 21.00
C GLU A 191 10.07 15.99 19.80
N GLN A 192 11.32 15.54 19.86
CA GLN A 192 11.91 14.78 18.76
C GLN A 192 11.28 13.39 18.68
N LEU A 193 10.57 13.12 17.59
CA LEU A 193 10.05 11.79 17.26
C LEU A 193 10.72 11.24 15.99
N GLN A 194 10.82 9.92 15.92
CA GLN A 194 11.35 9.16 14.79
C GLN A 194 10.47 7.93 14.52
N ALA A 195 10.49 7.46 13.27
CA ALA A 195 9.93 6.16 12.94
C ALA A 195 10.81 5.04 13.54
N THR A 196 10.20 3.91 13.89
CA THR A 196 10.90 2.73 14.40
C THR A 196 11.50 1.93 13.25
N ASP A 197 10.71 1.69 12.21
CA ASP A 197 11.07 0.84 11.09
C ASP A 197 10.90 1.59 9.76
N THR A 198 11.77 1.28 8.80
CA THR A 198 11.68 1.86 7.46
C THR A 198 11.84 0.81 6.39
N PHE A 199 10.97 0.85 5.39
CA PHE A 199 11.04 -0.02 4.23
C PHE A 199 11.19 0.80 2.96
N GLN A 200 12.25 0.54 2.22
CA GLN A 200 12.39 1.06 0.87
C GLN A 200 11.82 0.05 -0.11
N MET A 201 10.96 0.53 -1.00
CA MET A 201 10.45 -0.25 -2.11
C MET A 201 10.77 0.44 -3.43
N ALA A 202 11.50 -0.25 -4.29
CA ALA A 202 11.95 0.29 -5.57
C ALA A 202 11.49 -0.59 -6.74
N TRP A 203 11.11 0.07 -7.83
CA TRP A 203 10.87 -0.60 -9.10
C TRP A 203 12.22 -1.04 -9.68
N SER A 204 12.45 -2.36 -9.68
CA SER A 204 13.75 -2.93 -10.00
C SER A 204 14.24 -2.67 -11.42
N THR A 205 13.34 -2.66 -12.42
CA THR A 205 13.71 -2.43 -13.83
C THR A 205 12.55 -1.84 -14.63
N PRO A 206 12.55 -0.52 -14.91
CA PRO A 206 11.45 0.11 -15.65
C PRO A 206 11.39 -0.28 -17.14
N PHE A 207 12.52 -0.69 -17.72
CA PHE A 207 12.66 -0.97 -19.16
C PHE A 207 12.93 -2.46 -19.47
N SER A 208 12.72 -3.37 -18.51
CA SER A 208 12.87 -4.80 -18.75
C SER A 208 11.54 -5.46 -19.14
N LYS A 209 11.58 -6.72 -19.60
CA LYS A 209 10.37 -7.56 -19.77
C LYS A 209 9.59 -7.77 -18.45
N GLN A 210 10.20 -7.46 -17.30
CA GLN A 210 9.59 -7.49 -15.96
C GLN A 210 9.18 -6.07 -15.51
N THR A 211 8.39 -5.37 -16.32
CA THR A 211 7.95 -3.99 -16.10
C THR A 211 7.14 -3.74 -14.82
N ARG A 212 6.88 -4.77 -14.00
CA ARG A 212 6.13 -4.67 -12.74
C ARG A 212 6.75 -5.59 -11.70
N LYS A 213 7.96 -5.22 -11.25
CA LYS A 213 8.65 -5.91 -10.16
C LYS A 213 9.17 -4.90 -9.15
N TYR A 214 8.50 -4.82 -8.02
CA TYR A 214 8.91 -4.00 -6.88
C TYR A 214 9.43 -4.89 -5.78
N LYS A 215 10.62 -4.58 -5.26
CA LYS A 215 11.29 -5.37 -4.24
C LYS A 215 11.35 -4.59 -2.93
N PHE A 216 11.24 -5.29 -1.81
CA PHE A 216 11.52 -4.80 -0.47
C PHE A 216 11.97 -5.96 0.41
N SER A 217 12.58 -5.67 1.55
CA SER A 217 13.02 -6.68 2.53
C SER A 217 12.30 -6.47 3.85
N TYR A 218 11.89 -7.56 4.51
CA TYR A 218 11.32 -7.55 5.85
C TYR A 218 11.87 -8.73 6.64
N SER A 219 12.38 -8.49 7.85
CA SER A 219 12.99 -9.52 8.71
C SER A 219 14.00 -10.43 8.00
N GLY A 220 14.84 -9.84 7.14
CA GLY A 220 15.85 -10.58 6.35
C GLY A 220 15.31 -11.38 5.16
N ILE A 221 13.99 -11.36 4.91
CA ILE A 221 13.34 -12.04 3.79
C ILE A 221 13.11 -11.03 2.67
N GLU A 222 13.47 -11.39 1.44
CA GLU A 222 13.21 -10.55 0.26
C GLU A 222 11.81 -10.83 -0.30
N PHE A 223 11.02 -9.77 -0.42
CA PHE A 223 9.69 -9.80 -0.99
C PHE A 223 9.67 -9.08 -2.34
N ALA A 224 8.84 -9.57 -3.27
CA ALA A 224 8.64 -8.93 -4.55
C ALA A 224 7.18 -8.93 -4.99
N TRP A 225 6.63 -7.73 -5.23
CA TRP A 225 5.38 -7.56 -5.97
C TRP A 225 5.65 -7.74 -7.45
N LYS A 226 4.97 -8.71 -8.08
CA LYS A 226 5.10 -9.06 -9.49
C LYS A 226 3.76 -8.94 -10.21
N GLY A 227 3.76 -8.43 -11.44
CA GLY A 227 2.60 -8.54 -12.34
C GLY A 227 2.23 -10.01 -12.60
N THR A 228 0.94 -10.35 -12.55
CA THR A 228 0.45 -11.71 -12.81
C THR A 228 -0.70 -11.72 -13.81
N LYS A 229 -0.75 -12.78 -14.63
CA LYS A 229 -1.89 -13.13 -15.49
C LYS A 229 -2.72 -14.28 -14.91
N ASN A 230 -2.24 -14.89 -13.83
CA ASN A 230 -2.87 -16.03 -13.19
C ASN A 230 -4.01 -15.49 -12.30
N LEU A 231 -5.22 -15.50 -12.85
CA LEU A 231 -6.43 -15.12 -12.14
C LEU A 231 -7.27 -16.36 -11.84
N PRO A 232 -8.11 -16.33 -10.79
CA PRO A 232 -9.14 -17.36 -10.56
C PRO A 232 -9.95 -17.62 -11.84
N GLY A 233 -10.23 -18.89 -12.13
CA GLY A 233 -10.73 -19.39 -13.42
C GLY A 233 -12.02 -18.74 -13.91
N ASP A 234 -12.84 -18.22 -12.99
CA ASP A 234 -14.19 -17.72 -13.29
C ASP A 234 -14.19 -16.32 -13.93
N SER A 235 -13.04 -15.63 -13.92
CA SER A 235 -12.93 -14.23 -14.35
C SER A 235 -12.34 -14.07 -15.77
N LYS A 236 -13.03 -14.61 -16.78
CA LYS A 236 -12.58 -14.56 -18.20
C LYS A 236 -12.45 -13.13 -18.74
N TRP A 237 -13.36 -12.22 -18.38
CA TRP A 237 -13.40 -10.84 -18.89
C TRP A 237 -12.31 -9.93 -18.30
N PRO A 238 -12.10 -9.87 -16.97
CA PRO A 238 -10.97 -9.15 -16.38
C PRO A 238 -9.62 -9.63 -16.92
N ARG A 239 -9.47 -10.93 -17.16
CA ARG A 239 -8.27 -11.51 -17.76
C ARG A 239 -7.99 -10.96 -19.17
N ARG A 240 -9.01 -10.61 -19.94
CA ARG A 240 -8.87 -10.12 -21.33
C ARG A 240 -8.75 -8.60 -21.41
N LEU A 241 -9.49 -7.86 -20.58
CA LEU A 241 -9.51 -6.39 -20.59
C LEU A 241 -8.45 -5.76 -19.69
N MET A 242 -8.02 -6.47 -18.64
CA MET A 242 -7.08 -5.99 -17.63
C MET A 242 -5.93 -6.97 -17.31
N PRO A 243 -5.31 -7.67 -18.31
CA PRO A 243 -4.30 -8.72 -18.09
C PRO A 243 -3.03 -8.25 -17.34
N TRP A 244 -2.93 -6.95 -17.10
CA TRP A 244 -1.76 -6.24 -16.64
C TRP A 244 -1.95 -5.60 -15.26
N HIS A 245 -3.12 -5.75 -14.65
CA HIS A 245 -3.48 -4.98 -13.46
C HIS A 245 -3.48 -5.79 -12.17
N HIS A 246 -3.23 -7.10 -12.29
CA HIS A 246 -3.19 -8.01 -11.17
C HIS A 246 -1.76 -8.18 -10.71
N LEU A 247 -1.58 -8.28 -9.40
CA LEU A 247 -0.29 -8.39 -8.76
C LEU A 247 -0.27 -9.60 -7.86
N LYS A 248 0.90 -10.23 -7.72
CA LYS A 248 1.17 -11.22 -6.69
C LYS A 248 2.39 -10.80 -5.88
N LEU A 249 2.32 -10.98 -4.58
CA LEU A 249 3.45 -10.84 -3.68
C LEU A 249 4.10 -12.21 -3.54
N VAL A 250 5.39 -12.27 -3.79
CA VAL A 250 6.19 -13.48 -3.54
C VAL A 250 7.27 -13.20 -2.51
N ALA A 251 7.52 -14.14 -1.60
CA ALA A 251 8.74 -14.16 -0.80
C ALA A 251 9.79 -15.06 -1.46
N GLN A 252 11.04 -14.64 -1.37
CA GLN A 252 12.19 -15.45 -1.77
C GLN A 252 12.72 -16.16 -0.53
N LEU A 253 12.64 -17.49 -0.54
CA LEU A 253 13.17 -18.30 0.56
C LEU A 253 14.70 -18.41 0.43
N PRO A 254 15.46 -18.34 1.53
CA PRO A 254 16.89 -18.62 1.49
C PRO A 254 17.14 -20.04 0.95
N CYS A 255 18.09 -20.21 0.02
CA CYS A 255 18.35 -21.47 -0.70
C CYS A 255 18.56 -22.70 0.20
N LYS A 256 18.87 -22.51 1.49
CA LYS A 256 19.03 -23.61 2.46
C LYS A 256 17.71 -24.31 2.84
N MET A 257 16.56 -23.67 2.61
CA MET A 257 15.24 -24.21 2.93
C MET A 257 14.49 -24.80 1.73
N ALA A 258 14.99 -24.60 0.51
CA ALA A 258 14.36 -25.07 -0.71
C ALA A 258 14.76 -26.53 -0.99
N LYS A 259 13.98 -27.50 -0.51
CA LYS A 259 14.13 -28.92 -0.90
C LYS A 259 13.65 -29.21 -2.34
N HIS A 260 12.96 -28.27 -2.98
CA HIS A 260 12.51 -28.32 -4.37
C HIS A 260 12.82 -26.98 -5.08
N GLU A 261 13.02 -27.00 -6.41
CA GLU A 261 13.46 -25.90 -7.29
C GLU A 261 12.62 -24.59 -7.25
N LEU A 262 11.61 -24.49 -6.38
CA LEU A 262 10.75 -23.32 -6.24
C LEU A 262 11.28 -22.41 -5.11
N ASN A 263 12.20 -21.52 -5.46
CA ASN A 263 12.74 -20.49 -4.55
C ASN A 263 11.72 -19.38 -4.18
N GLU A 264 10.46 -19.49 -4.61
CA GLU A 264 9.46 -18.43 -4.47
C GLU A 264 8.13 -18.97 -3.93
N VAL A 265 7.67 -18.40 -2.83
CA VAL A 265 6.35 -18.69 -2.22
C VAL A 265 5.42 -17.51 -2.48
N VAL A 266 4.20 -17.76 -2.97
CA VAL A 266 3.18 -16.72 -3.14
C VAL A 266 2.51 -16.48 -1.80
N ILE A 267 2.49 -15.22 -1.35
CA ILE A 267 1.96 -14.83 -0.04
C ILE A 267 0.69 -14.00 -0.18
N ALA A 268 0.59 -13.19 -1.23
CA ALA A 268 -0.59 -12.37 -1.44
C ALA A 268 -0.89 -12.18 -2.92
N GLN A 269 -2.13 -11.88 -3.23
CA GLN A 269 -2.59 -11.59 -4.58
C GLN A 269 -3.57 -10.42 -4.58
N PHE A 270 -3.26 -9.40 -5.37
CA PHE A 270 -4.17 -8.29 -5.64
C PHE A 270 -4.84 -8.47 -7.00
N THR A 271 -6.17 -8.41 -7.00
CA THR A 271 -7.02 -8.47 -8.17
C THR A 271 -7.70 -7.13 -8.41
N CYS A 272 -7.29 -6.41 -9.45
CA CYS A 272 -7.86 -5.11 -9.80
C CYS A 272 -9.34 -5.22 -10.24
N SER A 273 -10.16 -4.26 -9.80
CA SER A 273 -11.54 -4.05 -10.25
C SER A 273 -11.58 -3.01 -11.38
N ALA A 274 -12.53 -3.17 -12.31
CA ALA A 274 -12.79 -2.20 -13.38
C ALA A 274 -13.77 -1.10 -12.94
N GLU A 275 -14.40 -1.25 -11.78
CA GLU A 275 -15.38 -0.31 -11.25
C GLU A 275 -14.72 1.04 -10.90
N ALA A 276 -15.44 2.14 -11.09
CA ALA A 276 -14.89 3.48 -10.88
C ALA A 276 -14.52 3.74 -9.40
N ASP A 277 -15.32 3.20 -8.49
CA ASP A 277 -15.30 3.43 -7.04
C ASP A 277 -14.54 2.33 -6.27
N GLU A 278 -13.90 1.40 -6.96
CA GLU A 278 -13.19 0.25 -6.38
C GLU A 278 -11.81 0.10 -7.03
N TYR A 279 -10.78 -0.14 -6.23
CA TYR A 279 -9.48 -0.54 -6.76
C TYR A 279 -9.43 -2.04 -7.04
N GLY A 280 -10.02 -2.87 -6.19
CA GLY A 280 -10.02 -4.32 -6.29
C GLY A 280 -9.98 -5.01 -4.93
N SER A 281 -9.61 -6.29 -4.94
CA SER A 281 -9.42 -7.08 -3.72
C SER A 281 -7.99 -7.56 -3.55
N LEU A 282 -7.48 -7.55 -2.32
CA LEU A 282 -6.20 -8.09 -1.91
C LEU A 282 -6.44 -9.32 -1.04
N ILE A 283 -5.91 -10.45 -1.44
CA ILE A 283 -6.01 -11.73 -0.74
C ILE A 283 -4.63 -12.02 -0.14
N VAL A 284 -4.55 -12.26 1.17
CA VAL A 284 -3.34 -12.67 1.88
C VAL A 284 -3.51 -14.14 2.28
N LEU A 285 -2.51 -14.96 1.96
CA LEU A 285 -2.46 -16.38 2.24
C LEU A 285 -1.75 -16.57 3.58
N ASP A 286 -2.51 -16.57 4.67
CA ASP A 286 -1.98 -16.46 6.03
C ASP A 286 -1.15 -17.69 6.43
N SER A 287 -1.54 -18.88 5.96
CA SER A 287 -0.76 -20.11 6.14
C SER A 287 0.63 -20.03 5.52
N GLN A 288 0.72 -19.53 4.29
CA GLN A 288 1.97 -19.34 3.55
C GLN A 288 2.82 -18.23 4.18
N LEU A 289 2.17 -17.19 4.71
CA LEU A 289 2.82 -16.11 5.44
C LEU A 289 3.45 -16.62 6.75
N CYS A 290 2.72 -17.40 7.55
CA CYS A 290 3.25 -18.03 8.76
C CYS A 290 4.43 -18.96 8.45
N MET A 291 4.31 -19.79 7.41
CA MET A 291 5.39 -20.68 6.96
C MET A 291 6.67 -19.89 6.63
N VAL A 292 6.54 -18.80 5.86
CA VAL A 292 7.68 -17.96 5.46
C VAL A 292 8.32 -17.25 6.65
N LEU A 293 7.53 -16.90 7.67
CA LEU A 293 8.01 -16.26 8.89
C LEU A 293 8.50 -17.25 9.96
N GLY A 294 8.31 -18.56 9.75
CA GLY A 294 8.61 -19.58 10.75
C GLY A 294 7.70 -19.48 11.98
N LEU A 295 6.42 -19.15 11.79
CA LEU A 295 5.41 -19.09 12.84
C LEU A 295 4.60 -20.39 12.87
N ASP A 296 4.40 -20.94 14.07
CA ASP A 296 3.79 -22.26 14.26
C ASP A 296 2.27 -22.27 14.05
N THR A 297 1.60 -21.13 14.28
CA THR A 297 0.14 -21.03 14.23
C THR A 297 -0.30 -19.81 13.45
N VAL A 298 -1.43 -19.96 12.73
CA VAL A 298 -2.11 -18.81 12.12
C VAL A 298 -3.01 -18.18 13.19
N PRO A 299 -2.87 -16.86 13.45
CA PRO A 299 -3.75 -16.21 14.41
C PRO A 299 -5.20 -16.21 13.97
N GLN A 300 -6.12 -16.35 14.93
CA GLN A 300 -7.56 -16.32 14.66
C GLN A 300 -8.11 -14.90 14.49
N SER A 301 -7.47 -13.91 15.14
CA SER A 301 -7.95 -12.52 15.18
C SER A 301 -6.82 -11.53 14.96
N MET A 302 -6.88 -10.80 13.84
CA MET A 302 -5.92 -9.72 13.54
C MET A 302 -5.96 -8.57 14.55
N ILE A 303 -7.09 -8.36 15.21
CA ILE A 303 -7.27 -7.27 16.19
C ILE A 303 -6.44 -7.54 17.43
N GLU A 304 -6.51 -8.77 17.95
CA GLU A 304 -5.73 -9.19 19.12
C GLU A 304 -4.22 -9.17 18.83
N GLU A 305 -3.83 -9.62 17.64
CA GLU A 305 -2.43 -9.63 17.22
C GLU A 305 -1.85 -8.23 17.08
N ARG A 306 -2.64 -7.26 16.60
CA ARG A 306 -2.26 -5.85 16.58
C ARG A 306 -2.10 -5.29 17.99
N ALA A 307 -3.04 -5.60 18.90
CA ALA A 307 -2.95 -5.19 20.29
C ALA A 307 -1.70 -5.76 21.00
N LYS A 308 -1.29 -6.98 20.65
CA LYS A 308 -0.04 -7.61 21.12
C LYS A 308 1.21 -7.14 20.37
N GLY A 309 1.06 -6.43 19.25
CA GLY A 309 2.17 -5.97 18.40
C GLY A 309 2.99 -7.12 17.78
N THR A 310 2.35 -8.24 17.42
CA THR A 310 3.07 -9.44 16.96
C THR A 310 3.70 -9.26 15.59
N ALA A 311 4.70 -10.10 15.29
CA ALA A 311 5.35 -10.09 13.97
C ALA A 311 4.37 -10.35 12.82
N PHE A 312 3.32 -11.16 13.07
CA PHE A 312 2.25 -11.44 12.12
C PHE A 312 1.42 -10.19 11.80
N ALA A 313 0.98 -9.43 12.82
CA ALA A 313 0.27 -8.18 12.60
C ALA A 313 1.12 -7.15 11.84
N LYS A 314 2.40 -7.00 12.23
CA LYS A 314 3.33 -6.07 11.59
C LYS A 314 3.56 -6.38 10.11
N ILE A 315 3.76 -7.65 9.75
CA ILE A 315 3.94 -7.99 8.33
C ILE A 315 2.65 -7.72 7.54
N HIS A 316 1.47 -7.88 8.15
CA HIS A 316 0.21 -7.58 7.49
C HIS A 316 0.10 -6.10 7.15
N ASP A 317 0.46 -5.24 8.10
CA ASP A 317 0.51 -3.79 7.91
C ASP A 317 1.50 -3.42 6.78
N VAL A 318 2.65 -4.11 6.69
CA VAL A 318 3.62 -3.95 5.60
C VAL A 318 3.07 -4.43 4.25
N ILE A 319 2.39 -5.57 4.21
CA ILE A 319 1.75 -6.10 2.99
C ILE A 319 0.71 -5.12 2.47
N VAL A 320 -0.15 -4.59 3.34
CA VAL A 320 -1.18 -3.61 2.98
C VAL A 320 -0.56 -2.31 2.52
N ALA A 321 0.41 -1.75 3.25
CA ALA A 321 1.09 -0.51 2.86
C ALA A 321 1.80 -0.63 1.48
N THR A 322 2.51 -1.75 1.27
CA THR A 322 3.20 -2.00 -0.01
C THR A 322 2.22 -2.25 -1.14
N ALA A 323 1.11 -2.97 -0.91
CA ALA A 323 0.04 -3.15 -1.89
C ALA A 323 -0.54 -1.80 -2.33
N ILE A 324 -0.81 -0.89 -1.38
CA ILE A 324 -1.35 0.44 -1.68
C ILE A 324 -0.40 1.26 -2.56
N CYS A 325 0.90 1.22 -2.29
CA CYS A 325 1.89 1.86 -3.16
C CYS A 325 1.80 1.34 -4.60
N MET A 326 1.58 0.04 -4.78
CA MET A 326 1.48 -0.57 -6.11
C MET A 326 0.19 -0.18 -6.81
N ILE A 327 -0.92 -0.21 -6.09
CA ILE A 327 -2.25 0.16 -6.59
C ILE A 327 -2.24 1.62 -7.04
N VAL A 328 -1.77 2.53 -6.18
CA VAL A 328 -1.65 3.96 -6.47
C VAL A 328 -0.68 4.18 -7.63
N GLY A 329 0.49 3.52 -7.61
CA GLY A 329 1.50 3.66 -8.65
C GLY A 329 1.00 3.22 -10.03
N GLU A 330 0.33 2.09 -10.13
CA GLU A 330 -0.28 1.61 -11.38
C GLU A 330 -1.40 2.54 -11.86
N TRP A 331 -2.21 3.09 -10.95
CA TRP A 331 -3.25 4.05 -11.31
C TRP A 331 -2.66 5.37 -11.84
N GLN A 332 -1.63 5.90 -11.18
CA GLN A 332 -0.92 7.09 -11.64
C GLN A 332 -0.28 6.87 -13.02
N LYS A 333 0.37 5.71 -13.23
CA LYS A 333 0.89 5.31 -14.55
C LYS A 333 -0.18 5.41 -15.64
N ARG A 334 -1.37 4.86 -15.41
CA ARG A 334 -2.48 4.89 -16.38
C ARG A 334 -2.92 6.32 -16.67
N LYS A 335 -3.12 7.13 -15.64
CA LYS A 335 -3.50 8.54 -15.81
C LYS A 335 -2.46 9.31 -16.63
N THR A 336 -1.17 9.10 -16.37
CA THR A 336 -0.10 9.71 -17.14
C THR A 336 -0.10 9.24 -18.59
N ILE A 337 -0.23 7.94 -18.86
CA ILE A 337 -0.26 7.40 -20.23
C ILE A 337 -1.47 7.97 -21.00
N VAL A 338 -2.66 7.94 -20.41
CA VAL A 338 -3.88 8.50 -21.02
C VAL A 338 -3.70 9.98 -21.31
N SER A 339 -3.16 10.74 -20.35
CA SER A 339 -2.87 12.16 -20.55
C SER A 339 -1.89 12.39 -21.71
N LEU A 340 -0.82 11.60 -21.80
CA LEU A 340 0.18 11.72 -22.87
C LEU A 340 -0.42 11.39 -24.25
N VAL A 341 -1.23 10.34 -24.34
CA VAL A 341 -1.92 9.97 -25.60
C VAL A 341 -2.86 11.08 -26.04
N ILE A 342 -3.68 11.62 -25.12
CA ILE A 342 -4.55 12.76 -25.39
C ILE A 342 -3.73 13.95 -25.86
N THR A 343 -2.67 14.33 -25.14
CA THR A 343 -1.80 15.44 -25.53
C THR A 343 -1.19 15.23 -26.92
N LEU A 344 -0.70 14.04 -27.26
CA LEU A 344 -0.14 13.75 -28.59
C LEU A 344 -1.19 13.85 -29.70
N LEU A 345 -2.41 13.35 -29.47
CA LEU A 345 -3.49 13.42 -30.45
C LEU A 345 -3.94 14.86 -30.72
N PHE A 346 -4.01 15.71 -29.69
CA PHE A 346 -4.47 17.09 -29.84
C PHE A 346 -3.37 18.08 -30.24
N VAL A 347 -2.11 17.87 -29.85
CA VAL A 347 -0.98 18.68 -30.32
C VAL A 347 -0.70 18.42 -31.81
N GLY A 348 -0.86 17.17 -32.28
CA GLY A 348 -0.75 16.83 -33.70
C GLY A 348 -1.87 17.41 -34.56
N ALA A 349 -3.03 17.73 -33.99
CA ALA A 349 -4.14 18.39 -34.69
C ALA A 349 -3.95 19.91 -34.85
N THR A 350 -3.00 20.51 -34.12
CA THR A 350 -2.73 21.96 -34.15
C THR A 350 -1.56 22.36 -35.05
N THR A 351 -0.86 21.40 -35.65
CA THR A 351 0.30 21.65 -36.53
C THR A 351 -0.01 21.72 -38.03
N ASP A 352 -1.29 21.64 -38.43
CA ASP A 352 -1.74 21.73 -39.83
C ASP A 352 -2.37 23.10 -40.17
N TRP A 353 -1.78 24.21 -39.70
CA TRP A 353 -2.16 25.58 -40.09
C TRP A 353 -0.97 26.38 -40.64
#